data_AF-Q7NRC1-F1
#
_entry.id   AF-Q7NRC1-F1
#
_cell.length_a   1.000
_cell.length_b   1.000
_cell.length_c   1.000
_cell.angle_alpha   90.00
_cell.angle_beta   90.00
_cell.angle_gamma   90.00
#
_symmetry.space_group_name_H-M   'P 1'
#
loop_
_entity.id
_entity.type
_entity.pdbx_description
1 polymer ?
#
loop_
_entity_poly.entity_id
_entity_poly.type
_entity_poly.pdbx_seq_one_letter_code
_entity_poly.pdbx_strand_id
1 'polypeptide(L)'
;MNQRVTVHQAAEINTEVVAKPKPQYETVIDAKGRNIRLRRLTPLDESRLILAVGPENAANTVYLNTFVVPAAMVAYIDGEPYGQPGSIAEIEMVLDDLDTEGMHAIIDHLAAKNEAARAALAKLLDAEKEAAKN
;
A
#
# COMPACT_ATOMS: atom_id res chain seq x y z
N MET A 1 -30.25 50.11 -32.68
CA MET A 1 -29.78 48.73 -32.95
C MET A 1 -29.26 48.16 -31.63
N ASN A 2 -30.06 47.36 -30.92
CA ASN A 2 -29.64 46.77 -29.65
C ASN A 2 -29.33 45.28 -29.87
N GLN A 3 -28.06 44.90 -29.79
CA GLN A 3 -27.62 43.51 -29.81
C GLN A 3 -27.81 42.90 -28.42
N ARG A 4 -28.51 41.77 -28.37
CA ARG A 4 -28.79 40.98 -27.17
C ARG A 4 -27.57 40.09 -26.92
N VAL A 5 -26.75 40.42 -25.92
CA VAL A 5 -25.61 39.58 -25.50
C VAL A 5 -26.11 38.64 -24.41
N THR A 6 -26.28 37.36 -24.75
CA THR A 6 -26.58 36.29 -23.80
C THR A 6 -25.25 35.83 -23.20
N VAL A 7 -25.00 36.15 -21.93
CA VAL A 7 -23.84 35.61 -21.22
C VAL A 7 -24.19 34.17 -20.83
N HIS A 8 -23.46 33.21 -21.40
CA HIS A 8 -23.54 31.82 -20.95
C HIS A 8 -22.95 31.73 -19.54
N GLN A 9 -23.82 31.41 -18.58
CA GLN A 9 -23.50 31.17 -17.19
C GLN A 9 -22.35 30.16 -17.10
N ALA A 10 -21.22 30.58 -16.52
CA ALA A 10 -20.10 29.72 -16.25
C ALA A 10 -20.58 28.54 -15.42
N ALA A 11 -20.37 27.33 -15.94
CA ALA A 11 -20.66 26.09 -15.26
C ALA A 11 -20.13 26.17 -13.83
N GLU A 12 -21.02 25.92 -12.87
CA GLU A 12 -20.71 25.77 -11.46
C GLU A 12 -19.60 24.72 -11.34
N ILE A 13 -18.37 25.20 -11.11
CA ILE A 13 -17.22 24.34 -10.86
C ILE A 13 -17.51 23.65 -9.55
N ASN A 14 -17.79 22.35 -9.64
CA ASN A 14 -18.05 21.47 -8.52
C ASN A 14 -16.86 21.55 -7.55
N THR A 15 -17.01 22.35 -6.50
CA THR A 15 -16.00 22.67 -5.48
C THR A 15 -16.23 21.83 -4.23
N GLU A 16 -16.78 20.63 -4.39
CA GLU A 16 -16.76 19.64 -3.33
C GLU A 16 -15.32 19.14 -3.17
N VAL A 17 -14.66 19.68 -2.16
CA VAL A 17 -13.37 19.19 -1.67
C VAL A 17 -13.63 17.80 -1.09
N VAL A 18 -13.51 16.77 -1.93
CA VAL A 18 -13.58 15.38 -1.48
C VAL A 18 -12.46 15.19 -0.45
N ALA A 19 -12.83 15.14 0.82
CA ALA A 19 -11.89 14.94 1.92
C ALA A 19 -11.18 13.60 1.69
N LYS A 20 -9.90 13.66 1.31
CA LYS A 20 -9.10 12.45 1.16
C LYS A 20 -8.98 11.79 2.55
N PRO A 21 -9.35 10.52 2.70
CA PRO A 21 -9.19 9.82 3.96
C PRO A 21 -7.72 9.86 4.38
N LYS A 22 -7.46 10.12 5.67
CA LYS A 22 -6.10 10.10 6.20
C LYS A 22 -5.47 8.73 5.95
N PRO A 23 -4.20 8.67 5.50
CA PRO A 23 -3.52 7.40 5.28
C PRO A 23 -3.48 6.63 6.60
N GLN A 24 -3.95 5.39 6.55
CA GLN A 24 -3.89 4.46 7.68
C GLN A 24 -2.57 3.69 7.59
N TYR A 25 -1.85 3.65 8.71
CA TYR A 25 -0.60 2.91 8.82
C TYR A 25 -0.75 1.76 9.81
N GLU A 26 -0.10 0.66 9.49
CA GLU A 26 0.09 -0.46 10.42
C GLU A 26 1.48 -0.35 11.04
N THR A 27 1.59 -0.52 12.35
CA THR A 27 2.87 -0.43 13.05
C THR A 27 3.41 -1.83 13.31
N VAL A 28 4.69 -2.03 12.97
CA VAL A 28 5.48 -3.23 13.24
C VAL A 28 6.68 -2.81 14.08
N ILE A 29 7.06 -3.62 15.07
CA ILE A 29 8.27 -3.43 15.86
C ILE A 29 9.22 -4.56 15.53
N ASP A 30 10.45 -4.23 15.17
CA ASP A 30 11.47 -5.23 14.87
C ASP A 30 12.26 -5.69 16.11
N ALA A 31 13.18 -6.63 15.92
CA ALA A 31 14.02 -7.15 17.00
C ALA A 31 14.96 -6.11 17.64
N LYS A 32 15.24 -5.00 16.93
CA LYS A 32 16.05 -3.88 17.41
C LYS A 32 15.23 -2.82 18.16
N GLY A 33 13.90 -2.98 18.20
CA GLY A 33 12.98 -2.04 18.84
C GLY A 33 12.59 -0.85 17.97
N ARG A 34 12.93 -0.87 16.67
CA ARG A 34 12.56 0.19 15.73
C ARG A 34 11.07 0.14 15.43
N ASN A 35 10.45 1.31 15.30
CA ASN A 35 9.04 1.46 14.94
C ASN A 35 8.90 1.63 13.42
N ILE A 36 8.45 0.58 12.74
CA ILE A 36 8.25 0.58 11.30
C ILE A 36 6.76 0.76 11.01
N ARG A 37 6.38 1.86 10.34
CA ARG A 37 5.00 2.10 9.94
C ARG A 37 4.81 1.78 8.48
N LEU A 38 3.86 0.89 8.20
CA LEU A 38 3.56 0.38 6.87
C LEU A 38 2.33 1.08 6.28
N ARG A 39 2.46 1.62 5.07
CA ARG A 39 1.34 2.08 4.23
C ARG A 39 0.71 0.92 3.50
N ARG A 40 -0.58 1.06 3.20
CA ARG A 40 -1.25 0.22 2.22
C ARG A 40 -0.92 0.73 0.82
N LEU A 41 -0.53 -0.18 -0.08
CA LEU A 41 -0.38 0.12 -1.50
C LEU A 41 -1.74 0.08 -2.19
N THR A 42 -1.99 1.05 -3.05
CA THR A 42 -3.11 1.01 -3.99
C THR A 42 -2.70 0.28 -5.28
N PRO A 43 -3.65 -0.16 -6.12
CA PRO A 43 -3.31 -0.76 -7.40
C PRO A 43 -2.48 0.15 -8.32
N LEU A 44 -2.65 1.47 -8.21
CA LEU A 44 -1.82 2.43 -8.94
C LEU A 44 -0.38 2.43 -8.41
N ASP A 45 -0.21 2.33 -7.10
CA ASP A 45 1.10 2.30 -6.46
C ASP A 45 1.85 1.02 -6.85
N GLU A 46 1.17 -0.14 -6.82
CA GLU A 46 1.71 -1.42 -7.27
C GLU A 46 2.10 -1.39 -8.76
N SER A 47 1.24 -0.82 -9.62
CA SER A 47 1.55 -0.66 -11.04
C SER A 47 2.80 0.20 -11.27
N ARG A 48 2.92 1.33 -10.57
CA ARG A 48 4.09 2.20 -10.66
C ARG A 48 5.35 1.51 -10.16
N LEU A 49 5.25 0.72 -9.10
CA LEU A 49 6.36 -0.04 -8.54
C LEU A 49 6.88 -1.09 -9.53
N ILE A 50 5.99 -1.82 -10.20
CA ILE A 50 6.35 -2.79 -11.25
C ILE A 50 7.09 -2.10 -12.41
N LEU A 51 6.63 -0.91 -12.82
CA LEU A 51 7.31 -0.13 -13.84
C LEU A 51 8.69 0.37 -13.38
N ALA A 52 8.81 0.77 -12.11
CA ALA A 52 10.05 1.27 -11.52
C ALA A 52 11.16 0.22 -11.47
N VAL A 53 10.84 -1.05 -11.23
CA VAL A 53 11.83 -2.15 -11.21
C VAL A 53 12.20 -2.66 -12.60
N GLY A 54 11.39 -2.37 -13.62
CA GLY A 54 11.60 -2.83 -14.98
C GLY A 54 11.16 -4.28 -15.25
N PRO A 55 11.01 -4.67 -16.52
CA PRO A 55 10.37 -5.92 -16.93
C PRO A 55 11.11 -7.18 -16.46
N GLU A 56 12.45 -7.15 -16.43
CA GLU A 56 13.26 -8.31 -16.03
C GLU A 56 13.09 -8.62 -14.54
N ASN A 57 13.22 -7.61 -13.68
CA ASN A 57 13.03 -7.76 -12.24
C ASN A 57 11.55 -8.03 -11.89
N ALA A 58 10.63 -7.43 -12.64
CA ALA A 58 9.20 -7.69 -12.46
C ALA A 58 8.81 -9.14 -12.77
N ALA A 59 9.52 -9.82 -13.67
CA ALA A 59 9.31 -11.24 -13.93
C ALA A 59 9.76 -12.13 -12.75
N ASN A 60 10.64 -11.63 -11.88
CA ASN A 60 11.06 -12.32 -10.67
C ASN A 60 10.06 -12.06 -9.53
N THR A 61 9.01 -12.87 -9.49
CA THR A 61 7.93 -12.75 -8.50
C THR A 61 8.42 -12.92 -7.05
N VAL A 62 9.46 -13.72 -6.82
CA VAL A 62 10.06 -13.88 -5.50
C VAL A 62 10.74 -12.57 -5.08
N TYR A 63 11.52 -11.96 -5.97
CA TYR A 63 12.15 -10.67 -5.68
C TYR A 63 11.11 -9.57 -5.39
N LEU A 64 10.07 -9.49 -6.23
CA LEU A 64 8.98 -8.52 -6.04
C LEU A 64 8.29 -8.69 -4.68
N ASN A 65 7.81 -9.90 -4.39
CA ASN A 65 6.98 -10.13 -3.22
C ASN A 65 7.76 -10.15 -1.91
N THR A 66 9.02 -10.60 -1.93
CA THR A 66 9.82 -10.73 -0.71
C THR A 66 10.55 -9.44 -0.36
N PHE A 67 10.94 -8.61 -1.34
CA PHE A 67 11.77 -7.43 -1.08
C PHE A 67 11.09 -6.14 -1.53
N VAL A 68 10.73 -6.03 -2.81
CA VAL A 68 10.29 -4.77 -3.41
C VAL A 68 8.97 -4.28 -2.81
N VAL A 69 7.96 -5.15 -2.72
CA VAL A 69 6.64 -4.80 -2.17
C VAL A 69 6.75 -4.45 -0.69
N PRO A 70 7.38 -5.26 0.18
CA PRO A 70 7.61 -4.87 1.58
C PRO A 70 8.35 -3.53 1.74
N ALA A 71 9.40 -3.28 0.98
CA ALA A 71 10.10 -1.99 1.00
C ALA A 71 9.18 -0.83 0.60
N ALA A 72 8.40 -1.00 -0.47
CA ALA A 72 7.42 0.00 -0.91
C ALA A 72 6.27 0.20 0.09
N MET A 73 6.02 -0.74 1.00
CA MET A 73 5.06 -0.55 2.08
C MET A 73 5.62 0.30 3.21
N VAL A 74 6.94 0.50 3.34
CA VAL A 74 7.48 1.30 4.45
C VAL A 74 7.20 2.78 4.27
N ALA A 75 6.47 3.36 5.22
CA ALA A 75 6.17 4.78 5.27
C ALA A 75 6.99 5.53 6.30
N TYR A 76 7.35 4.88 7.40
CA TYR A 76 8.26 5.46 8.39
C TYR A 76 9.12 4.40 9.05
N ILE A 77 10.33 4.79 9.45
CA ILE A 77 11.18 4.06 10.39
C ILE A 77 11.56 5.06 11.50
N ASP A 78 11.18 4.77 12.75
CA ASP A 78 11.44 5.62 13.92
C ASP A 78 11.01 7.09 13.78
N GLY A 79 9.97 7.32 12.98
CA GLY A 79 9.44 8.66 12.71
C GLY A 79 10.04 9.34 11.49
N GLU A 80 11.12 8.82 10.91
CA GLU A 80 11.67 9.30 9.63
C GLU A 80 10.75 8.90 8.48
N PRO A 81 10.22 9.86 7.68
CA PRO A 81 9.32 9.56 6.57
C PRO A 81 10.05 8.98 5.36
N TYR A 82 9.50 7.91 4.82
CA TYR A 82 9.89 7.38 3.52
C TYR A 82 8.82 7.71 2.49
N GLY A 83 9.25 8.03 1.27
CA GLY A 83 8.39 8.12 0.09
C GLY A 83 8.03 6.73 -0.44
N GLN A 84 7.13 6.67 -1.43
CA GLN A 84 7.01 5.45 -2.24
C GLN A 84 8.21 5.41 -3.20
N PRO A 85 8.99 4.32 -3.23
CA PRO A 85 10.13 4.21 -4.15
C PRO A 85 9.67 4.26 -5.61
N GLY A 86 10.32 5.12 -6.39
CA GLY A 86 10.12 5.30 -7.83
C GLY A 86 11.26 4.73 -8.68
N SER A 87 12.29 4.15 -8.07
CA SER A 87 13.42 3.51 -8.76
C SER A 87 14.02 2.36 -7.95
N ILE A 88 14.84 1.52 -8.59
CA ILE A 88 15.58 0.43 -7.93
C ILE A 88 16.51 0.99 -6.83
N ALA A 89 17.21 2.09 -7.09
CA ALA A 89 18.12 2.69 -6.11
C ALA A 89 17.39 3.13 -4.83
N GLU A 90 16.17 3.68 -4.96
CA GLU A 90 15.35 4.05 -3.80
C GLU A 90 14.84 2.81 -3.04
N ILE A 91 14.55 1.71 -3.75
CA ILE A 91 14.18 0.43 -3.11
C ILE A 91 15.37 -0.10 -2.31
N GLU A 92 16.57 -0.12 -2.91
CA GLU A 92 17.79 -0.60 -2.26
C GLU A 92 18.13 0.22 -1.01
N MET A 93 17.96 1.55 -1.05
CA MET A 93 18.13 2.41 0.11
C MET A 93 17.19 2.02 1.27
N VAL A 94 15.91 1.78 0.97
CA VAL A 94 14.95 1.33 1.99
C VAL A 94 15.32 -0.05 2.54
N LEU A 95 15.76 -0.97 1.68
CA LEU A 95 16.18 -2.30 2.09
C LEU A 95 17.43 -2.27 2.97
N ASP A 96 18.38 -1.38 2.67
CA ASP A 96 19.60 -1.18 3.47
C ASP A 96 19.24 -0.63 4.86
N ASP A 97 18.38 0.39 4.92
CA ASP A 97 17.91 0.97 6.18
C ASP A 97 17.11 -0.03 7.03
N LEU A 98 16.28 -0.86 6.40
CA LEU A 98 15.52 -1.90 7.10
C LEU A 98 16.42 -3.01 7.62
N ASP A 99 17.51 -3.30 6.92
CA ASP A 99 18.37 -4.46 7.15
C ASP A 99 17.59 -5.78 7.30
N THR A 100 18.27 -6.82 7.78
CA THR A 100 17.68 -8.15 7.99
C THR A 100 16.55 -8.13 9.01
N GLU A 101 16.71 -7.43 10.14
CA GLU A 101 15.75 -7.48 11.25
C GLU A 101 14.45 -6.76 10.91
N GLY A 102 14.54 -5.61 10.24
CA GLY A 102 13.37 -4.87 9.77
C GLY A 102 12.61 -5.65 8.72
N MET A 103 13.31 -6.28 7.77
CA MET A 103 12.68 -7.12 6.75
C MET A 103 11.98 -8.34 7.34
N HIS A 104 12.62 -9.05 8.27
CA HIS A 104 11.99 -10.20 8.94
C HIS A 104 10.72 -9.79 9.69
N ALA A 105 10.75 -8.70 10.45
CA ALA A 105 9.59 -8.22 11.18
C ALA A 105 8.40 -7.91 10.25
N ILE A 106 8.67 -7.30 9.09
CA ILE A 106 7.63 -7.02 8.09
C ILE A 106 7.09 -8.32 7.48
N ILE A 107 7.97 -9.25 7.08
CA ILE A 107 7.57 -10.52 6.48
C ILE A 107 6.69 -11.33 7.44
N ASP A 108 7.09 -11.43 8.71
CA ASP A 108 6.34 -12.14 9.74
C ASP A 108 4.96 -11.52 9.97
N HIS A 109 4.90 -10.18 10.03
CA HIS A 109 3.64 -9.45 10.14
C HIS A 109 2.69 -9.73 8.95
N LEU A 110 3.22 -9.70 7.73
CA LEU A 110 2.43 -9.97 6.52
C LEU A 110 1.97 -11.44 6.44
N ALA A 111 2.82 -12.38 6.84
CA ALA A 111 2.50 -13.80 6.90
C ALA A 111 1.35 -14.06 7.89
N ALA A 112 1.47 -13.54 9.11
CA ALA A 112 0.44 -13.66 10.15
C ALA A 112 -0.90 -13.05 9.69
N LYS A 113 -0.85 -11.90 9.00
CA LYS A 113 -2.05 -11.24 8.46
C LYS A 113 -2.73 -12.08 7.37
N ASN A 114 -1.95 -12.69 6.47
CA ASN A 114 -2.48 -13.56 5.42
C ASN A 114 -3.15 -14.80 6.03
N GLU A 115 -2.51 -15.43 7.01
CA GLU A 115 -3.08 -16.56 7.73
C GLU A 115 -4.40 -16.19 8.43
N ALA A 116 -4.43 -15.06 9.14
CA ALA A 116 -5.63 -14.55 9.79
C ALA A 116 -6.76 -14.27 8.78
N ALA A 117 -6.45 -13.70 7.62
CA ALA A 117 -7.42 -13.43 6.57
C ALA A 117 -8.01 -14.73 5.98
N ARG A 118 -7.17 -15.75 5.74
CA ARG A 118 -7.62 -17.07 5.29
C ARG A 118 -8.50 -17.77 6.32
N ALA A 119 -8.12 -17.73 7.59
CA ALA A 119 -8.90 -18.31 8.67
C ALA A 119 -10.26 -17.60 8.84
N ALA A 120 -10.30 -16.27 8.70
CA ALA A 120 -11.54 -15.51 8.73
C ALA A 120 -12.47 -15.88 7.57
N LEU A 121 -11.93 -15.99 6.35
CA LEU A 121 -12.70 -16.43 5.18
C LEU A 121 -13.27 -17.84 5.37
N ALA A 122 -12.48 -18.78 5.88
CA ALA A 122 -12.94 -20.14 6.14
C ALA A 122 -14.14 -20.17 7.11
N LYS A 123 -14.06 -19.41 8.22
CA LYS A 123 -15.16 -19.29 9.19
C LYS A 123 -16.44 -18.73 8.57
N LEU A 124 -16.34 -17.74 7.68
CA LEU A 124 -17.50 -17.16 7.00
C LEU A 124 -18.17 -18.18 6.08
N LEU A 125 -17.39 -18.93 5.31
CA LEU A 125 -17.91 -19.97 4.42
C LEU A 125 -18.57 -21.11 5.19
N ASP A 126 -18.04 -21.48 6.35
CA ASP A 126 -18.65 -22.51 7.20
C ASP A 126 -19.94 -22.01 7.85
N ALA A 127 -19.99 -20.75 8.31
CA ALA A 127 -21.21 -20.15 8.83
C ALA A 127 -22.34 -20.07 7.79
N GLU A 128 -22.01 -19.75 6.54
CA GLU A 128 -22.96 -19.72 5.42
C GLU A 128 -23.52 -21.12 5.11
N LYS A 129 -22.67 -22.15 5.11
CA LYS A 129 -23.10 -23.55 4.90
C LYS A 129 -24.02 -24.04 6.01
N GLU A 130 -23.78 -23.67 7.26
CA GLU A 130 -24.65 -24.05 8.38
C GLU A 130 -25.97 -23.28 8.36
N ALA A 131 -25.96 -22.00 7.96
CA ALA A 131 -27.19 -21.22 7.79
C ALA A 131 -28.07 -21.76 6.64
N ALA A 132 -27.47 -22.28 5.57
CA ALA A 132 -28.20 -22.85 4.42
C ALA A 132 -28.81 -24.25 4.68
N LYS A 133 -28.50 -24.89 5.82
CA LYS A 133 -29.04 -26.21 6.20
C LYS A 133 -30.28 -26.14 7.11
N ASN A 134 -30.59 -24.96 7.66
CA ASN A 134 -31.78 -24.70 8.49
C ASN A 134 -32.91 -24.08 7.67
#